data_AF-A0A6C0H7P6-F1
#
_entry.id   AF-A0A6C0H7P6-F1
#
_cell.length_a   1.000
_cell.length_b   1.000
_cell.length_c   1.000
_cell.angle_alpha   90.00
_cell.angle_beta   90.00
_cell.angle_gamma   90.00
#
_symmetry.space_group_name_H-M   'P 1'
#
loop_
_entity.id
_entity.type
_entity.pdbx_description
1 polymer ?
#
loop_
_entity_poly.entity_id
_entity_poly.type
_entity_poly.pdbx_seq_one_letter_code
_entity_poly.pdbx_strand_id
1 'polypeptide(L)'
;MSGGLFPGYPFHFNIKCIIFTLFLSGGYWYLPKKNIFILFFLLWFPYILLAWYDYFYNCQDKMMPTLIPFGRYIFLPFKPPDYQNEYNKLPDNAIKSMDLIDHITLWTLFIIIIFFILKFIF
;
A
#
# COMPACT_ATOMS: atom_id res chain seq x y z
N MET A 1 4.75 10.91 -0.70
CA MET A 1 3.89 10.42 0.42
C MET A 1 4.61 9.34 1.23
N SER A 2 5.70 9.69 1.91
CA SER A 2 6.47 8.79 2.79
C SER A 2 7.21 9.58 3.86
N GLY A 3 6.76 10.81 4.13
CA GLY A 3 7.39 11.69 5.11
C GLY A 3 7.46 10.98 6.47
N GLY A 4 8.63 11.04 7.10
CA GLY A 4 8.92 10.38 8.37
C GLY A 4 9.12 8.86 8.31
N LEU A 5 8.86 8.20 7.17
CA LEU A 5 9.02 6.75 7.04
C LEU A 5 10.44 6.35 6.62
N PHE A 6 11.08 7.16 5.78
CA PHE A 6 12.44 6.92 5.30
C PHE A 6 13.40 8.00 5.81
N PRO A 7 14.67 7.65 6.13
CA PRO A 7 15.68 8.62 6.51
C PRO A 7 15.84 9.69 5.43
N GLY A 8 15.87 10.97 5.84
CA GLY A 8 16.03 12.10 4.91
C GLY A 8 14.74 12.60 4.23
N TYR A 9 13.58 12.02 4.54
CA TYR A 9 12.28 12.47 4.02
C TYR A 9 11.42 13.09 5.12
N PRO A 10 11.49 14.41 5.37
CA PRO A 10 10.65 15.06 6.37
C PRO A 10 9.17 15.06 5.97
N PHE A 11 8.30 15.23 6.96
CA PHE A 11 6.90 15.53 6.71
C PHE A 11 6.78 16.89 6.00
N HIS A 12 6.20 16.88 4.81
CA HIS A 12 5.85 18.09 4.06
C HIS A 12 4.35 18.14 3.86
N PHE A 13 3.79 19.35 3.80
CA PHE A 13 2.40 19.53 3.44
C PHE A 13 2.17 19.04 2.01
N ASN A 14 1.30 18.04 1.86
CA ASN A 14 1.07 17.39 0.57
C ASN A 14 -0.41 17.50 0.21
N ILE A 15 -0.74 18.41 -0.72
CA ILE A 15 -2.12 18.64 -1.16
C ILE A 15 -2.74 17.39 -1.79
N LYS A 16 -1.93 16.51 -2.41
CA LYS A 16 -2.41 15.24 -2.96
C LYS A 16 -3.02 14.37 -1.84
N CYS A 17 -2.46 14.40 -0.62
CA CYS A 17 -3.02 13.66 0.52
C CYS A 17 -4.41 14.16 0.88
N ILE A 18 -4.63 15.48 0.89
CA ILE A 18 -5.92 16.08 1.24
C ILE A 18 -6.98 15.70 0.20
N ILE A 19 -6.65 15.83 -1.08
CA ILE A 19 -7.56 15.45 -2.17
C ILE A 19 -7.87 13.96 -2.08
N PHE A 20 -6.86 13.13 -1.86
CA PHE A 20 -6.98 11.68 -1.76
C PHE A 20 -7.86 11.24 -0.58
N THR A 21 -7.64 11.79 0.61
CA THR A 21 -8.46 11.44 1.79
C THR A 21 -9.89 11.91 1.62
N LEU A 22 -10.13 13.08 1.02
CA LEU A 22 -11.49 13.54 0.71
C LEU A 22 -12.21 12.59 -0.24
N PHE A 23 -11.56 12.12 -1.31
CA PHE A 23 -12.15 11.14 -2.23
C PHE A 23 -12.45 9.81 -1.54
N LEU A 24 -11.54 9.31 -0.71
CA LEU A 24 -11.74 8.07 0.05
C LEU A 24 -12.89 8.18 1.05
N SER A 25 -12.91 9.25 1.86
CA SER A 25 -13.95 9.48 2.85
C SER A 25 -15.31 9.71 2.19
N GLY A 26 -15.37 10.49 1.11
CA GLY A 26 -16.58 10.69 0.32
C GLY A 26 -17.08 9.39 -0.32
N GLY A 27 -16.17 8.60 -0.90
CA GLY A 27 -16.48 7.29 -1.47
C GLY A 27 -17.02 6.31 -0.43
N TYR A 28 -16.42 6.29 0.77
CA TYR A 28 -16.89 5.47 1.89
C TYR A 28 -18.33 5.83 2.33
N TRP A 29 -18.69 7.11 2.31
CA TRP A 29 -20.04 7.55 2.69
C TRP A 29 -21.08 7.35 1.58
N TYR A 30 -20.68 7.50 0.32
CA TYR A 30 -21.60 7.43 -0.81
C TYR A 30 -21.86 6.00 -1.29
N LEU A 31 -20.84 5.13 -1.27
CA LEU A 31 -20.95 3.78 -1.82
C LEU A 31 -21.67 2.81 -0.86
N PRO A 32 -22.26 1.71 -1.39
CA PRO A 32 -22.93 0.69 -0.60
C PRO A 32 -22.07 0.16 0.55
N LYS A 33 -22.59 0.30 1.78
CA LYS A 33 -21.96 -0.23 2.99
C LYS A 33 -22.00 -1.76 2.97
N LYS A 34 -20.98 -2.40 3.54
CA LYS A 34 -20.82 -3.87 3.65
C LYS A 34 -20.58 -4.63 2.34
N ASN A 35 -20.08 -3.97 1.29
CA ASN A 35 -19.58 -4.66 0.10
C ASN A 35 -18.05 -4.81 0.18
N ILE A 36 -17.56 -6.06 0.26
CA ILE A 36 -16.12 -6.35 0.37
C ILE A 36 -15.33 -5.89 -0.85
N PHE A 37 -15.92 -5.94 -2.05
CA PHE A 37 -15.27 -5.48 -3.28
C PHE A 37 -15.08 -3.98 -3.29
N ILE A 38 -16.06 -3.23 -2.78
CA ILE A 38 -15.96 -1.77 -2.64
C ILE A 38 -14.90 -1.42 -1.62
N LEU A 39 -14.86 -2.12 -0.48
CA LEU A 39 -13.83 -1.92 0.52
C LEU A 39 -12.43 -2.19 -0.05
N PHE A 40 -12.27 -3.30 -0.76
CA PHE A 40 -11.01 -3.65 -1.42
C PHE A 40 -10.62 -2.60 -2.46
N PHE A 41 -11.57 -2.18 -3.30
CA PHE A 41 -11.36 -1.14 -4.30
C PHE A 41 -10.89 0.17 -3.66
N LEU A 42 -11.62 0.68 -2.66
CA LEU A 42 -11.27 1.93 -1.96
C LEU A 42 -9.91 1.83 -1.26
N LEU A 43 -9.52 0.66 -0.77
CA LEU A 43 -8.22 0.48 -0.11
C LEU A 43 -7.05 0.48 -1.10
N TRP A 44 -7.18 -0.22 -2.23
CA TRP A 44 -6.05 -0.54 -3.10
C TRP A 44 -5.98 0.29 -4.38
N PHE A 45 -7.12 0.54 -5.02
CA PHE A 45 -7.16 1.21 -6.31
C PHE A 45 -6.54 2.61 -6.25
N PRO A 46 -6.82 3.43 -5.22
CA PRO A 46 -6.26 4.78 -5.13
C PRO A 46 -4.72 4.78 -5.01
N TYR A 47 -4.13 3.79 -4.32
CA TYR A 47 -2.66 3.64 -4.23
C TYR A 47 -2.01 3.36 -5.58
N ILE A 48 -2.67 2.59 -6.45
CA ILE A 48 -2.21 2.32 -7.82
C ILE A 48 -2.39 3.57 -8.68
N LEU A 49 -3.56 4.20 -8.60
CA LEU A 49 -3.90 5.39 -9.38
C LEU A 49 -2.96 6.55 -9.10
N LEU A 50 -2.56 6.76 -7.84
CA LEU A 50 -1.63 7.82 -7.47
C LEU A 50 -0.24 7.63 -8.09
N ALA A 51 0.26 6.39 -8.15
CA ALA A 51 1.54 6.10 -8.80
C ALA A 51 1.48 6.41 -10.30
N TRP A 52 0.37 6.08 -10.97
CA TRP A 52 0.14 6.41 -12.37
C TRP A 52 -0.01 7.92 -12.61
N TYR A 53 -0.70 8.62 -11.71
CA TYR A 53 -0.77 10.08 -11.75
C TYR A 53 0.63 10.71 -11.68
N ASP A 54 1.47 10.28 -10.75
CA ASP A 54 2.84 10.79 -10.62
C ASP A 54 3.67 10.54 -11.88
N TYR A 55 3.45 9.40 -12.55
CA TYR A 55 4.10 9.04 -13.81
C TYR A 55 3.63 9.92 -14.98
N PHE A 56 2.32 10.03 -15.21
CA PHE A 56 1.78 10.79 -16.36
C PHE A 56 2.08 12.28 -16.28
N TYR A 57 2.08 12.86 -15.08
CA TYR A 57 2.33 14.29 -14.88
C TYR A 57 3.78 14.60 -14.52
N ASN A 58 4.68 13.62 -14.58
CA ASN A 58 6.10 13.73 -14.25
C ASN A 58 6.34 14.54 -12.97
N CYS A 59 5.62 14.18 -11.90
CA CYS A 59 5.69 14.91 -10.64
C CYS A 59 7.09 14.82 -10.04
N GLN A 60 7.55 15.92 -9.42
CA GLN A 60 8.80 15.92 -8.64
C GLN A 60 8.64 15.12 -7.35
N ASP A 61 7.56 15.36 -6.61
CA ASP A 61 7.20 14.60 -5.41
C ASP A 61 6.40 13.36 -5.79
N LYS A 62 7.13 12.27 -6.03
CA LYS A 62 6.58 10.95 -6.36
C LYS A 62 6.24 10.15 -5.10
N MET A 63 5.24 9.29 -5.21
CA MET A 63 4.94 8.27 -4.23
C MET A 63 6.11 7.28 -4.12
N MET A 64 6.57 7.06 -2.89
CA MET A 64 7.63 6.08 -2.63
C MET A 64 7.07 4.68 -2.39
N PRO A 65 7.90 3.64 -2.54
CA PRO A 65 7.63 2.31 -2.04
C PRO A 65 7.04 2.32 -0.62
N THR A 66 5.88 1.67 -0.47
CA THR A 66 5.12 1.62 0.79
C THR A 66 5.32 0.28 1.48
N LEU A 67 5.43 0.29 2.80
CA LEU A 67 5.52 -0.90 3.66
C LEU A 67 4.14 -1.56 3.80
N ILE A 68 3.70 -2.24 2.75
CA ILE A 68 2.47 -3.01 2.73
C ILE A 68 2.86 -4.49 2.63
N PRO A 69 2.26 -5.38 3.44
CA PRO A 69 2.48 -6.81 3.33
C PRO A 69 2.22 -7.33 1.91
N PHE A 70 3.17 -8.08 1.38
CA PHE A 70 3.21 -8.62 0.01
C PHE A 70 3.14 -7.55 -1.07
N GLY A 71 3.48 -6.30 -0.72
CA GLY A 71 3.42 -5.12 -1.58
C GLY A 71 4.12 -5.31 -2.92
N ARG A 72 5.33 -5.90 -2.85
CA ARG A 72 6.19 -6.22 -4.00
C ARG A 72 5.54 -7.19 -4.98
N TYR A 73 4.81 -8.18 -4.47
CA TYR A 73 4.30 -9.25 -5.30
C TYR A 73 2.91 -8.94 -5.87
N ILE A 74 2.07 -8.31 -5.06
CA ILE A 74 0.66 -8.07 -5.41
C ILE A 74 0.50 -6.76 -6.17
N PHE A 75 1.14 -5.66 -5.73
CA PHE A 75 0.79 -4.32 -6.24
C PHE A 75 1.86 -3.71 -7.14
N LEU A 76 3.13 -4.05 -6.95
CA LEU A 76 4.23 -3.51 -7.77
C LEU A 76 4.06 -3.75 -9.28
N PRO A 77 3.59 -4.92 -9.76
CA PRO A 77 3.41 -5.15 -11.20
C PRO A 77 2.36 -4.24 -11.85
N PHE A 78 1.40 -3.73 -11.07
CA PHE A 78 0.34 -2.84 -11.55
C PHE A 78 0.74 -1.36 -11.53
N LYS A 79 1.94 -1.04 -11.02
CA LYS A 79 2.48 0.33 -10.96
C LYS A 79 3.34 0.64 -12.20
N PRO A 80 3.50 1.92 -12.56
CA PRO A 80 4.27 2.33 -13.74
C PRO A 80 5.76 1.96 -13.64
N PRO A 81 6.48 1.86 -14.78
CA PRO A 81 7.85 1.36 -14.83
C PRO A 81 8.83 2.20 -14.00
N ASP A 82 8.69 3.52 -13.98
CA ASP A 82 9.53 4.40 -13.15
C ASP A 82 9.44 4.03 -11.66
N TYR A 83 8.25 3.72 -11.18
CA TYR A 83 8.04 3.31 -9.80
C TYR A 83 8.73 1.97 -9.50
N GLN A 84 8.67 1.03 -10.45
CA GLN A 84 9.34 -0.27 -10.33
C GLN A 84 10.87 -0.11 -10.30
N ASN A 85 11.40 0.81 -11.11
CA ASN A 85 12.83 1.12 -11.12
C ASN A 85 13.28 1.75 -9.80
N GLU A 86 12.51 2.68 -9.22
CA GLU A 86 12.80 3.24 -7.90
C GLU A 86 12.70 2.20 -6.79
N TYR A 87 11.78 1.23 -6.90
CA TYR A 87 11.71 0.09 -5.99
C TYR A 87 13.00 -0.74 -6.02
N ASN A 88 13.55 -1.01 -7.21
CA ASN A 88 14.78 -1.80 -7.36
C ASN A 88 16.04 -1.08 -6.86
N LYS A 89 15.98 0.25 -6.70
CA LYS A 89 17.07 1.07 -6.15
C LYS A 89 16.98 1.23 -4.62
N LEU A 90 15.97 0.65 -3.98
CA LEU A 90 15.83 0.76 -2.53
C LEU A 90 17.03 0.16 -1.81
N PRO A 91 17.44 0.74 -0.67
CA PRO A 91 18.51 0.19 0.13
C PRO A 91 18.10 -1.14 0.77
N ASP A 92 19.09 -2.02 0.99
CA ASP A 92 18.86 -3.38 1.52
C ASP A 92 18.14 -3.40 2.87
N ASN A 93 18.31 -2.35 3.69
CA ASN A 93 17.62 -2.24 4.98
C ASN A 93 16.09 -2.10 4.80
N ALA A 94 15.64 -1.33 3.81
CA ALA A 94 14.22 -1.15 3.52
C ALA A 94 13.60 -2.45 2.98
N ILE A 95 14.34 -3.17 2.12
CA ILE A 95 13.93 -4.48 1.61
C ILE A 95 13.83 -5.49 2.76
N LYS A 96 14.83 -5.54 3.66
CA LYS A 96 14.79 -6.40 4.85
C LYS A 96 13.60 -6.10 5.76
N SER A 97 13.25 -4.83 5.95
CA SER A 97 12.04 -4.44 6.71
C SER A 97 10.76 -4.92 6.04
N MET A 98 10.68 -4.85 4.70
CA MET A 98 9.55 -5.38 3.94
C MET A 98 9.45 -6.91 4.07
N ASP A 99 10.56 -7.63 3.90
CA ASP A 99 10.59 -9.09 4.01
C ASP A 99 10.21 -9.55 5.44
N LEU A 100 10.62 -8.81 6.48
CA LEU A 100 10.21 -9.07 7.86
C LEU A 100 8.69 -8.93 8.03
N ILE A 101 8.10 -7.86 7.50
CA ILE A 101 6.65 -7.62 7.56
C ILE A 101 5.89 -8.73 6.81
N ASP A 102 6.35 -9.11 5.62
CA ASP A 102 5.76 -10.20 4.84
C ASP A 102 5.79 -11.52 5.63
N HIS A 103 6.92 -11.84 6.26
CA HIS A 103 7.07 -13.06 7.04
C HIS A 103 6.17 -13.09 8.28
N ILE A 104 6.13 -11.98 9.05
CA ILE A 104 5.26 -11.85 10.22
C ILE A 104 3.79 -11.97 9.80
N THR A 105 3.40 -11.31 8.71
CA THR A 105 2.02 -11.36 8.19
C THR A 105 1.64 -12.78 7.80
N LEU A 106 2.53 -13.49 7.11
CA LEU A 106 2.32 -14.88 6.68
C LEU A 106 2.10 -15.82 7.86
N TRP A 107 2.99 -15.79 8.87
CA TRP A 107 2.86 -16.62 10.06
C TRP A 107 1.61 -16.28 10.87
N THR A 108 1.27 -14.99 10.97
CA THR A 108 0.05 -14.54 11.65
C THR A 108 -1.20 -15.12 10.99
N LEU A 109 -1.29 -15.03 9.66
CA LEU A 109 -2.41 -15.63 8.89
C LEU A 109 -2.44 -17.16 9.03
N PHE A 110 -1.28 -17.81 8.99
CA PHE A 110 -1.17 -19.27 9.16
C PHE A 110 -1.70 -19.74 10.51
N ILE A 111 -1.30 -19.08 11.60
CA ILE A 111 -1.77 -19.39 12.96
C ILE A 111 -3.28 -19.16 13.07
N ILE A 112 -3.80 -18.06 12.53
CA ILE A 112 -5.24 -17.77 12.52
C ILE A 112 -6.00 -18.87 11.78
N ILE A 113 -5.54 -19.27 10.60
CA ILE A 113 -6.17 -20.32 9.79
C ILE A 113 -6.17 -21.65 10.55
N ILE A 114 -5.04 -22.06 11.13
CA ILE A 114 -4.96 -23.28 11.95
C ILE A 114 -5.93 -23.23 13.12
N PHE A 115 -5.96 -22.12 13.86
CA PHE A 115 -6.87 -21.94 14.99
C PHE A 115 -8.34 -22.07 14.57
N PHE A 116 -8.74 -21.45 13.47
CA PHE A 116 -10.09 -21.56 12.93
C PHE A 116 -10.42 -22.98 12.47
N ILE A 117 -9.49 -23.69 11.83
CA ILE A 117 -9.66 -25.08 11.41
C ILE A 117 -9.82 -25.99 12.64
N LEU A 118 -8.96 -25.85 13.65
CA LEU A 118 -9.05 -26.64 14.89
C LEU A 118 -10.37 -26.42 15.62
N LYS A 119 -10.84 -25.17 15.72
CA LYS A 119 -12.15 -24.83 16.29
C LYS A 119 -13.34 -25.35 15.47
N PHE A 120 -13.15 -25.56 14.17
CA PHE A 120 -14.19 -26.14 13.31
C PHE A 120 -14.25 -27.67 13.42
N ILE A 121 -13.11 -28.30 13.73
CA ILE A 121 -12.98 -29.76 13.83
C ILE A 121 -13.32 -30.28 15.25
N PHE A 122 -12.95 -29.55 16.31
CA PHE A 122 -13.22 -29.88 17.72
C PHE A 122 -14.31 -28.98 18.30
#